data_AF-A0A7C7V3M5-F1
#
_entry.id   AF-A0A7C7V3M5-F1
#
_cell.length_a   1.000
_cell.length_b   1.000
_cell.length_c   1.000
_cell.angle_alpha   90.00
_cell.angle_beta   90.00
_cell.angle_gamma   90.00
#
_symmetry.space_group_name_H-M   'P 1'
#
loop_
_entity.id
_entity.type
_entity.pdbx_description
1 polymer ?
#
loop_
_entity_poly.entity_id
_entity_poly.type
_entity_poly.pdbx_seq_one_letter_code
_entity_poly.pdbx_strand_id
1 'polypeptide(L)'
;MRRWVPAILILWMAVPTGATAPARAADGRSQLWLISTRAAPRFRPEPESFQRLKFWKLEDRCSWRPARLAQLTDCSSGQLPTILFVHGNRYTLSDAVRTGWVVYRFLDRLPSDRPFRVVIWSWPADRVSRRLRRDLRVKAARSDAQSYYLAECLRRVDPRTPLNLIGYSYGARVITGALELLAGGEVAGMRLAGPVEKRTGPIRAVLVAAAMDHDWLLPGHRHGSALDQVDRLLLTSNPRDPALRWYPLLYGRGGPAALGFAGPLCPDRLGPNRHKIELLPVACAVGRNHRWQAYFCAWPLRQRLGWYSFLDDQPGQPSRNGKSNPQPTAARPKAQDTRRPRNQLVAAGGQL
;
A
#
# COMPACT_ATOMS: atom_id res chain seq x y z
N MET A 1 -14.73 43.67 -1.37
CA MET A 1 -15.40 42.35 -1.22
C MET A 1 -14.35 41.25 -1.00
N ARG A 2 -14.03 40.91 0.25
CA ARG A 2 -13.11 39.80 0.61
C ARG A 2 -13.93 38.71 1.28
N ARG A 3 -13.97 37.53 0.64
CA ARG A 3 -14.71 36.34 1.09
C ARG A 3 -14.04 35.73 2.32
N TRP A 4 -14.85 35.50 3.35
CA TRP A 4 -14.51 34.73 4.54
C TRP A 4 -14.32 33.25 4.19
N VAL A 5 -13.25 32.65 4.72
CA VAL A 5 -13.06 31.19 4.75
C VAL A 5 -13.13 30.80 6.23
N PRO A 6 -14.03 29.90 6.65
CA PRO A 6 -14.16 29.56 8.07
C PRO A 6 -12.93 28.76 8.52
N ALA A 7 -12.29 29.23 9.59
CA ALA A 7 -11.24 28.52 10.28
C ALA A 7 -11.87 27.39 11.11
N ILE A 8 -11.52 26.14 10.83
CA ILE A 8 -11.84 25.02 11.71
C ILE A 8 -10.88 25.10 12.90
N LEU A 9 -11.39 25.56 14.04
CA LEU A 9 -10.68 25.50 15.33
C LEU A 9 -10.56 24.03 15.78
N ILE A 10 -9.32 23.58 15.97
CA ILE A 10 -9.02 22.32 16.65
C ILE A 10 -8.79 22.67 18.13
N LEU A 11 -9.76 22.36 18.97
CA LEU A 11 -9.70 22.62 20.41
C LEU A 11 -8.90 21.50 21.10
N TRP A 12 -7.86 21.88 21.83
CA TRP A 12 -7.06 20.98 22.67
C TRP A 12 -7.59 21.05 24.10
N MET A 13 -8.14 19.95 24.61
CA MET A 13 -8.37 19.79 26.04
C MET A 13 -7.52 18.65 26.57
N ALA A 14 -6.66 18.97 27.54
CA ALA A 14 -5.91 17.99 28.31
C ALA A 14 -6.84 17.40 29.38
N VAL A 15 -6.88 16.06 29.49
CA VAL A 15 -7.55 15.34 30.56
C VAL A 15 -6.53 14.36 31.18
N PRO A 16 -6.53 14.14 32.51
CA PRO A 16 -5.52 13.33 33.18
C PRO A 16 -5.63 11.85 32.84
N THR A 17 -4.49 11.17 32.95
CA THR A 17 -4.27 9.75 32.68
C THR A 17 -4.85 8.86 33.79
N GLY A 18 -5.96 8.19 33.50
CA GLY A 18 -6.40 6.98 34.21
C GLY A 18 -5.87 5.73 33.50
N ALA A 19 -5.16 4.88 34.24
CA ALA A 19 -4.71 3.58 33.75
C ALA A 19 -5.94 2.70 33.41
N THR A 20 -6.03 2.26 32.17
CA THR A 20 -7.05 1.31 31.71
C THR A 20 -6.38 0.02 31.26
N ALA A 21 -6.93 -1.09 31.76
CA ALA A 21 -6.60 -2.47 31.43
C ALA A 21 -6.59 -2.73 29.90
N PRO A 22 -5.89 -3.77 29.42
CA PRO A 22 -5.74 -4.01 27.98
C PRO A 22 -7.10 -4.34 27.36
N ALA A 23 -7.64 -3.39 26.60
CA ALA A 23 -8.81 -3.63 25.76
C ALA A 23 -8.43 -4.65 24.68
N ARG A 24 -9.01 -5.86 24.77
CA ARG A 24 -9.15 -6.78 23.63
C ARG A 24 -9.60 -5.96 22.41
N ALA A 25 -8.98 -6.18 21.26
CA ALA A 25 -9.46 -5.67 19.97
C ALA A 25 -10.82 -6.32 19.64
N ALA A 26 -11.90 -5.82 20.23
CA ALA A 26 -13.21 -6.49 20.25
C ALA A 26 -14.26 -5.87 19.32
N ASP A 27 -13.97 -4.79 18.59
CA ASP A 27 -15.05 -4.06 17.89
C ASP A 27 -15.23 -4.43 16.41
N GLY A 28 -14.44 -5.36 15.84
CA GLY A 28 -14.60 -5.79 14.44
C GLY A 28 -14.51 -4.67 13.38
N ARG A 29 -14.09 -3.46 13.76
CA ARG A 29 -14.09 -2.26 12.92
C ARG A 29 -12.70 -1.94 12.37
N SER A 30 -12.70 -1.42 11.14
CA SER A 30 -11.51 -0.89 10.51
C SER A 30 -10.96 0.34 11.26
N GLN A 31 -9.64 0.45 11.28
CA GLN A 31 -8.91 1.46 12.04
C GLN A 31 -8.25 2.48 11.11
N LEU A 32 -8.17 3.73 11.56
CA LEU A 32 -7.38 4.77 10.91
C LEU A 32 -6.37 5.36 11.89
N TRP A 33 -5.12 5.40 11.45
CA TRP A 33 -3.99 5.90 12.21
C TRP A 33 -3.24 6.97 11.42
N LEU A 34 -2.54 7.83 12.16
CA LEU A 34 -1.64 8.84 11.62
C LEU A 34 -0.30 8.70 12.33
N ILE A 35 0.77 8.56 11.55
CA ILE A 35 2.14 8.68 12.02
C ILE A 35 2.71 9.95 11.41
N SER A 36 3.24 10.84 12.25
CA SER A 36 3.90 12.07 11.79
C SER A 36 5.38 12.06 12.15
N THR A 37 6.22 12.20 11.13
CA THR A 37 7.68 12.40 11.27
C THR A 37 8.07 13.88 11.19
N ARG A 38 7.09 14.80 11.15
CA ARG A 38 7.32 16.24 10.93
C ARG A 38 8.19 16.90 12.02
N ALA A 39 8.18 16.33 13.24
CA ALA A 39 9.01 16.77 14.37
C ALA A 39 10.39 16.10 14.43
N ALA A 40 10.65 15.11 13.57
CA ALA A 40 11.92 14.39 13.54
C ALA A 40 12.95 15.08 12.61
N PRO A 41 14.25 14.83 12.81
CA PRO A 41 15.31 15.25 11.90
C PRO A 41 15.02 14.87 10.45
N ARG A 42 15.32 15.79 9.52
CA ARG A 42 14.83 15.71 8.14
C ARG A 42 15.78 15.04 7.16
N PHE A 43 17.04 14.83 7.53
CA PHE A 43 18.10 14.41 6.59
C PHE A 43 19.01 13.31 7.12
N ARG A 44 19.37 13.37 8.41
CA ARG A 44 20.24 12.40 9.07
C ARG A 44 19.54 11.92 10.34
N PRO A 45 18.62 10.96 10.22
CA PRO A 45 18.06 10.29 11.38
C PRO A 45 19.15 9.48 12.08
N GLU A 46 19.13 9.56 13.39
CA GLU A 46 19.85 8.69 14.31
C GLU A 46 18.82 7.74 14.97
N PRO A 47 19.22 6.61 15.57
CA PRO A 47 18.29 5.67 16.20
C PRO A 47 17.29 6.35 17.18
N GLU A 48 17.76 7.29 18.00
CA GLU A 48 16.98 8.09 18.94
C GLU A 48 15.99 9.05 18.25
N SER A 49 16.25 9.42 16.99
CA SER A 49 15.36 10.29 16.20
C SER A 49 13.97 9.68 16.04
N PHE A 50 13.87 8.35 16.09
CA PHE A 50 12.60 7.64 16.02
C PHE A 50 11.63 8.02 17.16
N GLN A 51 12.15 8.38 18.34
CA GLN A 51 11.33 8.81 19.49
C GLN A 51 10.58 10.13 19.24
N ARG A 52 10.99 10.90 18.23
CA ARG A 52 10.34 12.15 17.84
C ARG A 52 9.10 11.94 16.96
N LEU A 53 8.84 10.72 16.51
CA LEU A 53 7.61 10.39 15.80
C LEU A 53 6.42 10.58 16.73
N LYS A 54 5.32 11.05 16.16
CA LYS A 54 4.06 11.24 16.85
C LYS A 54 3.00 10.35 16.22
N PHE A 55 2.16 9.77 17.06
CA PHE A 55 1.18 8.77 16.68
C PHE A 55 -0.21 9.22 17.13
N TRP A 56 -1.20 9.03 16.27
CA TRP A 56 -2.59 9.25 16.61
C TRP A 56 -3.45 8.14 16.03
N LYS A 57 -4.53 7.83 16.74
CA LYS A 57 -5.59 6.93 16.30
C LYS A 57 -6.87 7.74 16.16
N LEU A 58 -7.62 7.51 15.10
CA LEU A 58 -8.96 8.07 14.97
C LEU A 58 -9.94 7.22 15.76
N GLU A 59 -10.62 7.83 16.73
CA GLU A 59 -11.70 7.26 17.53
C GLU A 59 -13.05 7.84 17.09
N ASP A 60 -14.09 7.00 17.15
CA ASP A 60 -15.47 7.35 16.81
C ASP A 60 -15.63 8.03 15.44
N ARG A 61 -14.72 7.73 14.52
CA ARG A 61 -14.62 8.30 13.15
C ARG A 61 -14.47 9.83 13.07
N CYS A 62 -14.35 10.52 14.19
CA CYS A 62 -14.39 11.99 14.23
C CYS A 62 -13.28 12.62 15.09
N SER A 63 -12.67 11.88 16.01
CA SER A 63 -11.71 12.45 16.97
C SER A 63 -10.34 11.79 16.90
N TRP A 64 -9.28 12.58 16.68
CA TRP A 64 -7.91 12.07 16.74
C TRP A 64 -7.42 12.06 18.18
N ARG A 65 -7.11 10.88 18.72
CA ARG A 65 -6.46 10.74 20.02
C ARG A 65 -4.96 10.48 19.89
N PRO A 66 -4.13 11.10 20.72
CA PRO A 66 -2.73 10.72 20.85
C PRO A 66 -2.61 9.23 21.16
N ALA A 67 -1.67 8.57 20.51
CA ALA A 67 -1.43 7.14 20.65
C ALA A 67 0.07 6.85 20.80
N ARG A 68 0.41 5.58 20.99
CA ARG A 68 1.79 5.10 21.08
C ARG A 68 2.05 4.02 20.04
N LEU A 69 3.31 3.88 19.62
CA LEU A 69 3.73 2.81 18.69
C LEU A 69 3.30 1.43 19.20
N ALA A 70 3.47 1.16 20.49
CA ALA A 70 3.09 -0.14 21.08
C ALA A 70 1.63 -0.52 20.82
N GLN A 71 0.72 0.46 20.72
CA GLN A 71 -0.70 0.20 20.41
C GLN A 71 -0.91 -0.09 18.91
N LEU A 72 -0.06 0.43 18.03
CA LEU A 72 -0.06 0.11 16.61
C LEU A 72 0.54 -1.28 16.36
N THR A 73 1.57 -1.65 17.11
CA THR A 73 2.35 -2.87 16.92
C THR A 73 1.93 -4.03 17.81
N ASP A 74 0.89 -3.87 18.63
CA ASP A 74 0.42 -4.91 19.53
C ASP A 74 0.05 -6.19 18.74
N CYS A 75 0.68 -7.31 19.11
CA CYS A 75 0.48 -8.61 18.48
C CYS A 75 -0.97 -9.11 18.58
N SER A 76 -1.76 -8.60 19.53
CA SER A 76 -3.21 -8.87 19.59
C SER A 76 -3.95 -8.35 18.35
N SER A 77 -3.35 -7.39 17.63
CA SER A 77 -3.84 -6.85 16.37
C SER A 77 -3.21 -7.52 15.13
N GLY A 78 -2.35 -8.53 15.31
CA GLY A 78 -1.53 -9.17 14.28
C GLY A 78 -2.27 -9.87 13.13
N GLN A 79 -3.61 -9.80 13.11
CA GLN A 79 -4.46 -10.29 12.03
C GLN A 79 -5.03 -9.18 11.14
N LEU A 80 -4.93 -7.90 11.51
CA LEU A 80 -5.47 -6.80 10.71
C LEU A 80 -4.52 -6.46 9.57
N PRO A 81 -4.90 -6.67 8.29
CA PRO A 81 -4.11 -6.16 7.17
C PRO A 81 -3.86 -4.67 7.36
N THR A 82 -2.58 -4.27 7.31
CA THR A 82 -2.17 -2.89 7.55
C THR A 82 -1.76 -2.24 6.24
N ILE A 83 -2.54 -1.24 5.82
CA ILE A 83 -2.34 -0.44 4.62
C ILE A 83 -1.67 0.87 5.02
N LEU A 84 -0.40 1.06 4.66
CA LEU A 84 0.36 2.26 4.92
C LEU A 84 0.38 3.16 3.68
N PHE A 85 -0.14 4.38 3.80
CA PHE A 85 -0.18 5.35 2.72
C PHE A 85 0.88 6.45 2.94
N VAL A 86 1.82 6.55 2.00
CA VAL A 86 2.87 7.58 1.96
C VAL A 86 2.60 8.58 0.85
N HIS A 87 2.32 9.83 1.24
CA HIS A 87 2.06 10.91 0.29
C HIS A 87 3.32 11.42 -0.41
N GLY A 88 3.11 12.22 -1.47
CA GLY A 88 4.15 12.83 -2.28
C GLY A 88 4.60 14.22 -1.81
N ASN A 89 5.08 15.02 -2.77
CA ASN A 89 5.58 16.37 -2.54
C ASN A 89 4.47 17.39 -2.26
N ARG A 90 4.77 18.44 -1.48
CA ARG A 90 3.93 19.62 -1.18
C ARG A 90 2.67 19.33 -0.38
N TYR A 91 2.76 18.38 0.53
CA TYR A 91 1.68 18.07 1.46
C TYR A 91 1.94 18.75 2.80
N THR A 92 0.97 19.54 3.26
CA THR A 92 0.85 19.91 4.67
C THR A 92 0.34 18.72 5.48
N LEU A 93 0.33 18.84 6.82
CA LEU A 93 -0.28 17.82 7.68
C LEU A 93 -1.76 17.60 7.30
N SER A 94 -2.50 18.69 7.10
CA SER A 94 -3.92 18.66 6.73
C SER A 94 -4.15 17.97 5.38
N ASP A 95 -3.27 18.20 4.41
CA ASP A 95 -3.35 17.51 3.11
C ASP A 95 -3.11 16.01 3.24
N ALA A 96 -2.15 15.61 4.08
CA ALA A 96 -1.86 14.21 4.35
C ALA A 96 -3.06 13.50 4.99
N VAL A 97 -3.63 14.11 6.04
CA VAL A 97 -4.84 13.59 6.72
C VAL A 97 -6.01 13.49 5.76
N ARG A 98 -6.31 14.56 5.01
CA ARG A 98 -7.42 14.58 4.04
C ARG A 98 -7.27 13.51 2.97
N THR A 99 -6.05 13.34 2.46
CA THR A 99 -5.80 12.38 1.38
C THR A 99 -5.85 10.94 1.88
N GLY A 100 -5.24 10.67 3.04
CA GLY A 100 -5.33 9.35 3.67
C GLY A 100 -6.75 8.98 4.10
N TRP A 101 -7.55 9.96 4.54
CA TRP A 101 -8.99 9.76 4.80
C TRP A 101 -9.74 9.29 3.55
N VAL A 102 -9.45 9.86 2.38
CA VAL A 102 -10.05 9.43 1.12
C VAL A 102 -9.68 7.98 0.78
N VAL A 103 -8.42 7.57 1.03
CA VAL A 103 -8.00 6.17 0.87
C VAL A 103 -8.77 5.26 1.82
N TYR A 104 -8.82 5.61 3.10
CA TYR A 104 -9.55 4.86 4.11
C TYR A 104 -11.03 4.69 3.73
N ARG A 105 -11.72 5.79 3.38
CA ARG A 105 -13.15 5.75 3.00
C ARG A 105 -13.43 4.98 1.72
N PHE A 106 -12.47 4.89 0.81
CA PHE A 106 -12.61 4.04 -0.37
C PHE A 106 -12.52 2.56 0.01
N LEU A 107 -11.50 2.18 0.79
CA LEU A 107 -11.33 0.79 1.24
C LEU A 107 -12.47 0.31 2.14
N ASP A 108 -12.96 1.19 3.03
CA ASP A 108 -14.12 0.95 3.93
C ASP A 108 -15.45 0.74 3.18
N ARG A 109 -15.48 1.05 1.87
CA ARG A 109 -16.64 0.85 1.00
C ARG A 109 -16.50 -0.34 0.05
N LEU A 110 -15.34 -1.00 0.04
CA LEU A 110 -15.20 -2.24 -0.73
C LEU A 110 -16.04 -3.35 -0.07
N PRO A 111 -16.61 -4.27 -0.85
CA PRO A 111 -17.40 -5.38 -0.33
C PRO A 111 -16.48 -6.41 0.34
N SER A 112 -16.09 -6.15 1.59
CA SER A 112 -15.24 -7.01 2.40
C SER A 112 -15.67 -6.94 3.86
N ASP A 113 -15.92 -8.09 4.46
CA ASP A 113 -16.21 -8.22 5.90
C ASP A 113 -14.95 -8.21 6.77
N ARG A 114 -13.76 -8.17 6.15
CA ARG A 114 -12.49 -8.17 6.86
C ARG A 114 -12.17 -6.77 7.40
N PRO A 115 -12.00 -6.59 8.72
CA PRO A 115 -11.49 -5.34 9.25
C PRO A 115 -10.03 -5.13 8.83
N PHE A 116 -9.66 -3.88 8.65
CA PHE A 116 -8.30 -3.50 8.24
C PHE A 116 -7.81 -2.28 8.98
N ARG A 117 -6.53 -1.95 8.81
CA ARG A 117 -5.93 -0.75 9.37
C ARG A 117 -5.33 0.11 8.26
N VAL A 118 -5.70 1.39 8.19
CA VAL A 118 -4.97 2.37 7.37
C VAL A 118 -4.06 3.20 8.27
N VAL A 119 -2.81 3.37 7.85
CA VAL A 119 -1.81 4.22 8.49
C VAL A 119 -1.41 5.32 7.53
N ILE A 120 -1.71 6.57 7.88
CA ILE A 120 -1.28 7.75 7.13
C ILE A 120 0.14 8.10 7.56
N TRP A 121 1.10 8.05 6.64
CA TRP A 121 2.46 8.50 6.87
C TRP A 121 2.62 9.96 6.47
N SER A 122 2.65 10.85 7.47
CA SER A 122 2.77 12.29 7.29
C SER A 122 4.21 12.75 7.51
N TRP A 123 4.89 13.15 6.45
CA TRP A 123 6.28 13.61 6.48
C TRP A 123 6.42 15.07 6.05
N PRO A 124 7.51 15.79 6.40
CA PRO A 124 7.66 17.23 6.13
C PRO A 124 7.93 17.52 4.64
N ALA A 125 6.88 17.37 3.83
CA ALA A 125 6.88 17.53 2.38
C ALA A 125 6.42 18.91 1.91
N ASP A 126 6.19 19.86 2.81
CA ASP A 126 5.76 21.23 2.50
C ASP A 126 6.76 21.94 1.58
N ARG A 127 6.27 22.89 0.78
CA ARG A 127 7.15 23.71 -0.06
C ARG A 127 8.13 24.48 0.84
N VAL A 128 9.42 24.34 0.58
CA VAL A 128 10.48 25.05 1.34
C VAL A 128 11.34 25.95 0.47
N SER A 129 11.13 25.95 -0.84
CA SER A 129 11.78 26.89 -1.75
C SER A 129 10.83 27.38 -2.83
N ARG A 130 11.00 28.65 -3.23
CA ARG A 130 10.33 29.19 -4.41
C ARG A 130 10.87 28.56 -5.69
N ARG A 131 12.17 28.23 -5.74
CA ARG A 131 12.86 27.59 -6.87
C ARG A 131 12.49 26.10 -6.94
N LEU A 132 11.79 25.70 -7.99
CA LEU A 132 11.24 24.34 -8.14
C LEU A 132 12.31 23.25 -7.99
N ARG A 133 13.43 23.34 -8.73
CA ARG A 133 14.50 22.33 -8.67
C ARG A 133 15.09 22.19 -7.27
N ARG A 134 15.33 23.30 -6.58
CA ARG A 134 15.84 23.29 -5.19
C ARG A 134 14.83 22.65 -4.23
N ASP A 135 13.55 23.01 -4.35
CA ASP A 135 12.47 22.41 -3.56
C ASP A 135 12.43 20.89 -3.75
N LEU A 136 12.44 20.41 -5.00
CA LEU A 136 12.41 18.99 -5.32
C LEU A 136 13.65 18.24 -4.80
N ARG A 137 14.86 18.79 -4.94
CA ARG A 137 16.10 18.15 -4.42
C ARG A 137 16.07 17.98 -2.91
N VAL A 138 15.56 18.98 -2.19
CA VAL A 138 15.38 18.87 -0.74
C VAL A 138 14.40 17.75 -0.39
N LYS A 139 13.37 17.53 -1.21
CA LYS A 139 12.35 16.49 -0.98
C LYS A 139 12.87 15.10 -1.29
N ALA A 140 13.65 14.96 -2.36
CA ALA A 140 14.40 13.75 -2.66
C ALA A 140 15.32 13.35 -1.49
N ALA A 141 16.12 14.28 -0.97
CA ALA A 141 16.99 14.01 0.18
C ALA A 141 16.18 13.68 1.46
N ARG A 142 15.06 14.38 1.70
CA ARG A 142 14.18 14.07 2.84
C ARG A 142 13.54 12.70 2.72
N SER A 143 13.16 12.26 1.51
CA SER A 143 12.58 10.91 1.32
C SER A 143 13.57 9.79 1.68
N ASP A 144 14.88 10.05 1.59
CA ASP A 144 15.88 9.09 2.04
C ASP A 144 15.82 8.93 3.57
N ALA A 145 15.77 10.04 4.32
CA ALA A 145 15.58 10.00 5.78
C ALA A 145 14.21 9.38 6.17
N GLN A 146 13.16 9.63 5.39
CA GLN A 146 11.86 9.00 5.62
C GLN A 146 11.87 7.49 5.39
N SER A 147 12.71 7.01 4.48
CA SER A 147 12.90 5.57 4.24
C SER A 147 13.40 4.89 5.51
N TYR A 148 14.36 5.51 6.21
CA TYR A 148 14.86 5.03 7.50
C TYR A 148 13.78 4.97 8.57
N TYR A 149 13.04 6.07 8.79
CA TYR A 149 11.95 6.06 9.77
C TYR A 149 10.85 5.05 9.45
N LEU A 150 10.51 4.90 8.16
CA LEU A 150 9.52 3.91 7.75
C LEU A 150 10.03 2.49 8.01
N ALA A 151 11.27 2.17 7.66
CA ALA A 151 11.88 0.86 7.91
C ALA A 151 11.95 0.53 9.41
N GLU A 152 12.36 1.50 10.24
CA GLU A 152 12.31 1.40 11.70
C GLU A 152 10.88 1.16 12.22
N CYS A 153 9.87 1.79 11.63
CA CYS A 153 8.48 1.51 11.99
C CYS A 153 8.05 0.10 11.58
N LEU A 154 8.35 -0.30 10.35
CA LEU A 154 7.93 -1.59 9.78
C LEU A 154 8.58 -2.78 10.48
N ARG A 155 9.86 -2.68 10.89
CA ARG A 155 10.52 -3.76 11.66
C ARG A 155 9.92 -4.01 13.04
N ARG A 156 9.14 -3.05 13.57
CA ARG A 156 8.46 -3.16 14.87
C ARG A 156 7.01 -3.65 14.76
N VAL A 157 6.44 -3.66 13.55
CA VAL A 157 5.12 -4.25 13.31
C VAL A 157 5.27 -5.77 13.33
N ASP A 158 4.34 -6.49 13.98
CA ASP A 158 4.33 -7.96 14.05
C ASP A 158 4.68 -8.56 12.66
N PRO A 159 5.72 -9.41 12.57
CA PRO A 159 6.23 -9.94 11.32
C PRO A 159 5.20 -10.75 10.52
N ARG A 160 4.12 -11.22 11.15
CA ARG A 160 3.01 -11.98 10.54
C ARG A 160 1.94 -11.09 9.91
N THR A 161 1.90 -9.81 10.28
CA THR A 161 0.89 -8.86 9.79
C THR A 161 1.04 -8.66 8.27
N PRO A 162 -0.01 -8.88 7.46
CA PRO A 162 -0.02 -8.52 6.04
C PRO A 162 0.10 -7.02 5.85
N LEU A 163 1.02 -6.58 5.00
CA LEU A 163 1.29 -5.16 4.74
C LEU A 163 0.97 -4.79 3.30
N ASN A 164 0.24 -3.69 3.10
CA ASN A 164 0.14 -3.00 1.82
C ASN A 164 0.80 -1.62 1.94
N LEU A 165 1.80 -1.34 1.11
CA LEU A 165 2.52 -0.07 1.10
C LEU A 165 2.12 0.73 -0.14
N ILE A 166 1.31 1.78 0.02
CA ILE A 166 0.85 2.64 -1.08
C ILE A 166 1.67 3.94 -1.07
N GLY A 167 2.54 4.10 -2.07
CA GLY A 167 3.42 5.26 -2.19
C GLY A 167 3.07 6.11 -3.40
N TYR A 168 2.81 7.40 -3.18
CA TYR A 168 2.55 8.35 -4.25
C TYR A 168 3.76 9.27 -4.49
N SER A 169 4.23 9.37 -5.73
CA SER A 169 5.35 10.25 -6.11
C SER A 169 6.60 9.95 -5.29
N TYR A 170 7.14 10.89 -4.52
CA TYR A 170 8.25 10.61 -3.58
C TYR A 170 7.89 9.59 -2.49
N GLY A 171 6.61 9.35 -2.21
CA GLY A 171 6.19 8.26 -1.32
C GLY A 171 6.64 6.88 -1.84
N ALA A 172 6.73 6.69 -3.17
CA ALA A 172 7.28 5.46 -3.74
C ALA A 172 8.79 5.32 -3.43
N ARG A 173 9.54 6.43 -3.45
CA ARG A 173 10.94 6.46 -3.05
C ARG A 173 11.11 6.11 -1.56
N VAL A 174 10.23 6.63 -0.70
CA VAL A 174 10.22 6.30 0.74
C VAL A 174 9.98 4.81 0.96
N ILE A 175 9.01 4.21 0.27
CA ILE A 175 8.67 2.79 0.42
C ILE A 175 9.81 1.89 -0.07
N THR A 176 10.30 2.13 -1.28
CA THR A 176 11.37 1.29 -1.86
C THR A 176 12.68 1.41 -1.09
N GLY A 177 13.01 2.61 -0.59
CA GLY A 177 14.14 2.77 0.31
C GLY A 177 13.94 2.07 1.66
N ALA A 178 12.71 2.09 2.21
CA ALA A 178 12.44 1.36 3.45
C ALA A 178 12.57 -0.15 3.27
N LEU A 179 12.13 -0.68 2.12
CA LEU A 179 12.29 -2.09 1.76
C LEU A 179 13.76 -2.46 1.55
N GLU A 180 14.56 -1.59 0.92
CA GLU A 180 16.02 -1.78 0.81
C GLU A 180 16.67 -1.94 2.20
N LEU A 181 16.30 -1.06 3.14
CA LEU A 181 16.82 -1.12 4.50
C LEU A 181 16.38 -2.39 5.24
N LEU A 182 15.14 -2.84 5.05
CA LEU A 182 14.65 -4.10 5.62
C LEU A 182 15.35 -5.33 5.02
N ALA A 183 15.83 -5.25 3.78
CA ALA A 183 16.67 -6.27 3.17
C ALA A 183 18.12 -6.30 3.71
N GLY A 184 18.46 -5.38 4.64
CA GLY A 184 19.83 -5.22 5.15
C GLY A 184 20.71 -4.30 4.30
N GLY A 185 20.14 -3.65 3.29
CA GLY A 185 20.81 -2.69 2.44
C GLY A 185 21.03 -1.32 3.10
N GLU A 186 21.37 -0.33 2.28
CA GLU A 186 21.71 1.02 2.72
C GLU A 186 21.02 2.07 1.87
N VAL A 187 20.52 3.13 2.51
CA VAL A 187 19.93 4.28 1.82
C VAL A 187 20.62 5.55 2.27
N ALA A 188 21.33 6.20 1.35
CA ALA A 188 22.04 7.46 1.60
C ALA A 188 22.94 7.44 2.86
N GLY A 189 23.74 6.38 3.02
CA GLY A 189 24.65 6.21 4.17
C GLY A 189 23.98 5.67 5.43
N MET A 190 22.66 5.42 5.42
CA MET A 190 21.92 4.93 6.57
C MET A 190 21.65 3.45 6.48
N ARG A 191 21.82 2.74 7.59
CA ARG A 191 21.46 1.33 7.79
C ARG A 191 20.65 1.17 9.06
N LEU A 192 19.77 0.17 9.11
CA LEU A 192 19.11 -0.19 10.37
C LEU A 192 20.13 -0.73 11.35
N ALA A 193 19.96 -0.39 12.63
CA ALA A 193 20.78 -0.93 13.70
C ALA A 193 20.25 -2.29 14.14
N GLY A 194 21.15 -3.28 14.21
CA GLY A 194 20.83 -4.65 14.64
C GLY A 194 20.19 -5.51 13.54
N PRO A 195 19.92 -6.79 13.83
CA PRO A 195 19.34 -7.71 12.87
C PRO A 195 17.89 -7.32 12.54
N VAL A 196 17.51 -7.46 11.26
CA VAL A 196 16.13 -7.35 10.81
C VAL A 196 15.51 -8.74 10.85
N GLU A 197 14.48 -8.93 11.68
CA GLU A 197 13.75 -10.19 11.72
C GLU A 197 13.06 -10.45 10.38
N LYS A 198 13.20 -11.69 9.88
CA LYS A 198 12.53 -12.10 8.64
C LYS A 198 11.03 -12.11 8.87
N ARG A 199 10.31 -11.31 8.07
CA ARG A 199 8.85 -11.29 8.09
C ARG A 199 8.29 -12.56 7.46
N THR A 200 7.21 -13.08 8.06
CA THR A 200 6.46 -14.24 7.57
C THR A 200 5.13 -13.85 6.93
N GLY A 201 4.60 -12.69 7.27
CA GLY A 201 3.44 -12.07 6.63
C GLY A 201 3.80 -11.40 5.31
N PRO A 202 2.89 -11.38 4.32
CA PRO A 202 3.18 -10.86 3.00
C PRO A 202 3.28 -9.33 2.99
N ILE A 203 4.14 -8.80 2.12
CA ILE A 203 4.23 -7.37 1.78
C ILE A 203 3.83 -7.18 0.32
N ARG A 204 2.79 -6.38 0.11
CA ARG A 204 2.40 -5.86 -1.20
C ARG A 204 2.71 -4.38 -1.27
N ALA A 205 3.14 -3.90 -2.44
CA ALA A 205 3.42 -2.48 -2.66
C ALA A 205 2.65 -1.94 -3.86
N VAL A 206 2.20 -0.70 -3.77
CA VAL A 206 1.55 0.04 -4.86
C VAL A 206 2.28 1.37 -5.04
N LEU A 207 3.05 1.47 -6.11
CA LEU A 207 3.83 2.65 -6.46
C LEU A 207 3.07 3.47 -7.51
N VAL A 208 2.51 4.59 -7.07
CA VAL A 208 1.69 5.49 -7.90
C VAL A 208 2.52 6.70 -8.31
N ALA A 209 2.61 6.96 -9.62
CA ALA A 209 3.37 8.08 -10.19
C ALA A 209 4.81 8.17 -9.64
N ALA A 210 5.52 7.02 -9.54
CA ALA A 210 6.76 6.89 -8.80
C ALA A 210 7.85 7.90 -9.25
N ALA A 211 8.24 8.81 -8.35
CA ALA A 211 9.25 9.84 -8.57
C ALA A 211 10.63 9.42 -8.01
N MET A 212 11.15 8.35 -8.58
CA MET A 212 12.49 7.78 -8.34
C MET A 212 13.08 7.36 -9.68
N ASP A 213 14.39 7.17 -9.75
CA ASP A 213 15.05 6.82 -11.00
C ASP A 213 14.60 5.40 -11.44
N HIS A 214 14.40 5.21 -12.74
CA HIS A 214 13.87 3.97 -13.28
C HIS A 214 14.77 2.75 -13.18
N ASP A 215 16.06 2.94 -12.85
CA ASP A 215 17.06 1.89 -12.66
C ASP A 215 17.22 1.47 -11.20
N TRP A 216 16.63 2.19 -10.24
CA TRP A 216 16.87 1.94 -8.81
C TRP A 216 16.43 0.58 -8.30
N LEU A 217 15.50 -0.10 -8.98
CA LEU A 217 15.05 -1.44 -8.63
C LEU A 217 15.91 -2.55 -9.27
N LEU A 218 16.90 -2.20 -10.09
CA LEU A 218 17.83 -3.19 -10.64
C LEU A 218 18.76 -3.72 -9.55
N PRO A 219 19.14 -5.02 -9.58
CA PRO A 219 20.09 -5.58 -8.62
C PRO A 219 21.39 -4.78 -8.57
N GLY A 220 21.88 -4.49 -7.36
CA GLY A 220 23.08 -3.67 -7.13
C GLY A 220 22.89 -2.16 -7.30
N HIS A 221 21.71 -1.70 -7.73
CA HIS A 221 21.36 -0.28 -7.71
C HIS A 221 20.78 0.13 -6.35
N ARG A 222 20.44 1.41 -6.22
CA ARG A 222 20.15 2.06 -4.95
C ARG A 222 19.11 1.35 -4.08
N HIS A 223 18.04 0.81 -4.67
CA HIS A 223 16.99 0.05 -3.99
C HIS A 223 16.87 -1.37 -4.59
N GLY A 224 17.99 -1.94 -5.03
CA GLY A 224 18.03 -3.18 -5.80
C GLY A 224 17.56 -4.42 -5.03
N SER A 225 17.58 -4.37 -3.70
CA SER A 225 17.13 -5.45 -2.79
C SER A 225 15.66 -5.26 -2.36
N ALA A 226 15.02 -4.15 -2.73
CA ALA A 226 13.64 -3.87 -2.33
C ALA A 226 12.64 -4.93 -2.82
N LEU A 227 12.89 -5.57 -3.97
CA LEU A 227 12.03 -6.62 -4.52
C LEU A 227 12.12 -7.95 -3.77
N ASP A 228 13.16 -8.13 -2.94
CA ASP A 228 13.33 -9.33 -2.12
C ASP A 228 12.34 -9.34 -0.95
N GLN A 229 11.90 -8.15 -0.53
CA GLN A 229 11.01 -7.95 0.62
C GLN A 229 9.52 -8.02 0.28
N VAL A 230 9.16 -7.91 -1.00
CA VAL A 230 7.75 -7.88 -1.42
C VAL A 230 7.33 -9.21 -2.05
N ASP A 231 6.05 -9.54 -1.94
CA ASP A 231 5.40 -10.61 -2.67
C ASP A 231 4.92 -10.12 -4.04
N ARG A 232 4.41 -8.87 -4.09
CA ARG A 232 3.82 -8.24 -5.27
C ARG A 232 4.01 -6.73 -5.23
N LEU A 233 4.29 -6.13 -6.39
CA LEU A 233 4.45 -4.69 -6.56
C LEU A 233 3.65 -4.23 -7.77
N LEU A 234 2.67 -3.36 -7.55
CA LEU A 234 1.96 -2.64 -8.62
C LEU A 234 2.70 -1.34 -8.91
N LEU A 235 3.05 -1.09 -10.16
CA LEU A 235 3.68 0.16 -10.60
C LEU A 235 2.81 0.82 -11.66
N THR A 236 2.32 2.03 -11.39
CA THR A 236 1.62 2.81 -12.43
C THR A 236 2.62 3.42 -13.40
N SER A 237 2.36 3.34 -14.70
CA SER A 237 3.11 4.07 -15.73
C SER A 237 2.23 5.11 -16.43
N ASN A 238 2.74 6.35 -16.51
CA ASN A 238 2.08 7.45 -17.20
C ASN A 238 3.09 8.32 -17.97
N PRO A 239 3.38 7.99 -19.24
CA PRO A 239 4.24 8.82 -20.10
C PRO A 239 3.63 10.18 -20.48
N ARG A 240 2.36 10.47 -20.10
CA ARG A 240 1.72 11.77 -20.35
C ARG A 240 1.86 12.74 -19.18
N ASP A 241 2.37 12.28 -18.03
CA ASP A 241 2.53 13.09 -16.83
C ASP A 241 3.69 14.11 -16.99
N PRO A 242 3.41 15.43 -17.04
CA PRO A 242 4.46 16.42 -17.23
C PRO A 242 5.45 16.48 -16.08
N ALA A 243 5.01 16.24 -14.83
CA ALA A 243 5.91 16.31 -13.68
C ALA A 243 6.96 15.19 -13.75
N LEU A 244 6.55 13.99 -14.15
CA LEU A 244 7.45 12.86 -14.32
C LEU A 244 8.31 12.99 -15.59
N ARG A 245 7.78 13.56 -16.67
CA ARG A 245 8.56 13.86 -17.89
C ARG A 245 9.76 14.77 -17.60
N TRP A 246 9.56 15.76 -16.72
CA TRP A 246 10.60 16.72 -16.35
C TRP A 246 11.45 16.29 -15.16
N TYR A 247 11.21 15.10 -14.60
CA TYR A 247 11.98 14.54 -13.49
C TYR A 247 13.51 14.50 -13.74
N PRO A 248 14.02 14.11 -14.93
CA PRO A 248 15.46 14.14 -15.24
C PRO A 248 16.15 15.46 -14.89
N LEU A 249 15.45 16.59 -15.05
CA LEU A 249 15.99 17.93 -14.79
C LEU A 249 16.31 18.18 -13.31
N LEU A 250 15.86 17.31 -12.41
CA LEU A 250 16.31 17.29 -11.01
C LEU A 250 17.84 17.19 -10.94
N TYR A 251 18.40 16.29 -11.75
CA TYR A 251 19.82 15.95 -11.79
C TYR A 251 20.59 16.82 -12.78
N GLY A 252 19.95 17.31 -13.84
CA GLY A 252 20.57 18.18 -14.84
C GLY A 252 20.27 17.68 -16.24
N ARG A 253 21.11 18.05 -17.22
CA ARG A 253 21.05 17.43 -18.55
C ARG A 253 21.48 15.97 -18.43
N GLY A 254 20.73 15.06 -19.04
CA GLY A 254 21.02 13.62 -19.03
C GLY A 254 20.64 12.88 -17.73
N GLY A 255 19.83 13.47 -16.85
CA GLY A 255 19.32 12.76 -15.68
C GLY A 255 18.48 11.51 -16.05
N PRO A 256 18.38 10.51 -15.15
CA PRO A 256 17.57 9.33 -15.39
C PRO A 256 16.08 9.66 -15.48
N ALA A 257 15.35 8.85 -16.23
CA ALA A 257 13.90 8.97 -16.31
C ALA A 257 13.25 8.55 -14.98
N ALA A 258 12.07 9.12 -14.69
CA ALA A 258 11.27 8.67 -13.57
C ALA A 258 10.71 7.27 -13.82
N LEU A 259 10.75 6.42 -12.80
CA LEU A 259 10.17 5.07 -12.82
C LEU A 259 8.68 5.10 -13.19
N GLY A 260 7.90 6.05 -12.66
CA GLY A 260 6.48 6.19 -13.00
C GLY A 260 6.21 6.75 -14.41
N PHE A 261 7.23 7.24 -15.11
CA PHE A 261 7.12 7.70 -16.49
C PHE A 261 7.48 6.59 -17.48
N ALA A 262 8.62 5.94 -17.26
CA ALA A 262 9.22 4.99 -18.20
C ALA A 262 8.94 3.52 -17.87
N GLY A 263 8.53 3.21 -16.63
CA GLY A 263 8.65 1.85 -16.09
C GLY A 263 10.11 1.51 -15.74
N PRO A 264 10.40 0.29 -15.26
CA PRO A 264 11.75 -0.13 -14.90
C PRO A 264 12.70 -0.11 -16.11
N LEU A 265 13.92 0.38 -15.92
CA LEU A 265 14.96 0.29 -16.94
C LEU A 265 15.37 -1.18 -17.12
N CYS A 266 15.52 -1.62 -18.37
CA CYS A 266 15.91 -3.00 -18.72
C CYS A 266 15.18 -4.07 -17.88
N PRO A 267 13.85 -4.24 -18.04
CA PRO A 267 13.06 -5.13 -17.18
C PRO A 267 13.60 -6.56 -17.06
N ASP A 268 14.29 -7.06 -18.09
CA ASP A 268 14.87 -8.42 -18.09
C ASP A 268 16.09 -8.55 -17.16
N ARG A 269 16.66 -7.42 -16.72
CA ARG A 269 17.75 -7.35 -15.73
C ARG A 269 17.26 -7.20 -14.28
N LEU A 270 15.94 -7.18 -14.03
CA LEU A 270 15.38 -7.14 -12.67
C LEU A 270 15.59 -8.45 -11.88
N GLY A 271 16.23 -9.45 -12.48
CA GLY A 271 16.57 -10.71 -11.83
C GLY A 271 15.35 -11.58 -11.53
N PRO A 272 15.47 -12.54 -10.60
CA PRO A 272 14.43 -13.54 -10.35
C PRO A 272 13.11 -12.93 -9.86
N ASN A 273 13.16 -11.76 -9.23
CA ASN A 273 11.99 -11.08 -8.66
C ASN A 273 11.22 -10.19 -9.65
N ARG A 274 11.63 -10.14 -10.93
CA ARG A 274 10.93 -9.41 -12.01
C ARG A 274 9.43 -9.71 -12.06
N HIS A 275 9.06 -10.99 -11.92
CA HIS A 275 7.68 -11.47 -12.01
C HIS A 275 6.75 -10.91 -10.93
N LYS A 276 7.31 -10.30 -9.87
CA LYS A 276 6.53 -9.66 -8.80
C LYS A 276 5.99 -8.29 -9.20
N ILE A 277 6.54 -7.68 -10.26
CA ILE A 277 6.12 -6.35 -10.73
C ILE A 277 4.97 -6.48 -11.73
N GLU A 278 3.82 -5.93 -11.36
CA GLU A 278 2.72 -5.63 -12.28
C GLU A 278 2.86 -4.17 -12.76
N LEU A 279 3.09 -3.97 -14.05
CA LEU A 279 3.06 -2.64 -14.65
C LEU A 279 1.63 -2.30 -15.08
N LEU A 280 1.10 -1.18 -14.60
CA LEU A 280 -0.25 -0.71 -14.88
C LEU A 280 -0.21 0.60 -15.68
N PRO A 281 -0.40 0.57 -17.00
CA PRO A 281 -0.52 1.78 -17.81
C PRO A 281 -1.78 2.55 -17.42
N VAL A 282 -1.63 3.84 -17.08
CA VAL A 282 -2.76 4.70 -16.66
C VAL A 282 -2.89 5.97 -17.48
N ALA A 283 -2.10 6.13 -18.55
CA ALA A 283 -2.05 7.35 -19.35
C ALA A 283 -3.41 7.77 -19.96
N CYS A 284 -4.23 6.81 -20.38
CA CYS A 284 -5.57 7.10 -20.92
C CYS A 284 -6.55 7.58 -19.85
N ALA A 285 -6.45 7.04 -18.63
CA ALA A 285 -7.35 7.41 -17.52
C ALA A 285 -6.90 8.69 -16.79
N VAL A 286 -5.59 8.91 -16.67
CA VAL A 286 -5.01 10.02 -15.89
C VAL A 286 -4.66 11.23 -16.75
N GLY A 287 -4.29 11.02 -18.02
CA GLY A 287 -3.87 12.08 -18.93
C GLY A 287 -2.63 12.83 -18.42
N ARG A 288 -2.63 14.16 -18.61
CA ARG A 288 -1.49 15.06 -18.29
C ARG A 288 -1.49 15.56 -16.84
N ASN A 289 -1.95 14.74 -15.89
CA ASN A 289 -2.12 15.12 -14.50
C ASN A 289 -1.12 14.39 -13.59
N HIS A 290 -0.51 15.12 -12.65
CA HIS A 290 0.34 14.52 -11.62
C HIS A 290 -0.38 14.36 -10.28
N ARG A 291 -1.53 15.00 -10.05
CA ARG A 291 -2.20 15.05 -8.74
C ARG A 291 -2.70 13.67 -8.32
N TRP A 292 -2.55 13.36 -7.03
CA TRP A 292 -3.03 12.12 -6.43
C TRP A 292 -4.46 11.76 -6.84
N GLN A 293 -5.39 12.72 -6.81
CA GLN A 293 -6.80 12.47 -7.11
C GLN A 293 -7.01 11.94 -8.53
N ALA A 294 -6.22 12.38 -9.50
CA ALA A 294 -6.34 11.90 -10.88
C ALA A 294 -5.93 10.43 -11.00
N TYR A 295 -4.82 10.04 -10.38
CA TYR A 295 -4.40 8.63 -10.31
C TYR A 295 -5.38 7.80 -9.50
N PHE A 296 -5.78 8.27 -8.31
CA PHE A 296 -6.65 7.54 -7.41
C PHE A 296 -8.06 7.33 -7.97
N CYS A 297 -8.55 8.23 -8.83
CA CYS A 297 -9.82 8.07 -9.53
C CYS A 297 -9.70 7.21 -10.80
N ALA A 298 -8.50 6.88 -11.26
CA ALA A 298 -8.31 6.04 -12.44
C ALA A 298 -8.86 4.63 -12.15
N TRP A 299 -9.85 4.22 -12.95
CA TRP A 299 -10.50 2.91 -12.82
C TRP A 299 -9.51 1.74 -12.77
N PRO A 300 -8.47 1.66 -13.64
CA PRO A 300 -7.52 0.55 -13.59
C PRO A 300 -6.80 0.42 -12.25
N LEU A 301 -6.48 1.54 -11.58
CA LEU A 301 -5.83 1.50 -10.26
C LEU A 301 -6.82 1.02 -9.20
N ARG A 302 -8.04 1.58 -9.17
CA ARG A 302 -9.06 1.22 -8.17
C ARG A 302 -9.40 -0.26 -8.18
N GLN A 303 -9.47 -0.87 -9.37
CA GLN A 303 -9.72 -2.30 -9.55
C GLN A 303 -8.66 -3.21 -8.92
N ARG A 304 -7.44 -2.70 -8.69
CA ARG A 304 -6.36 -3.46 -8.06
C ARG A 304 -6.26 -3.24 -6.55
N LEU A 305 -6.77 -2.11 -6.04
CA LEU A 305 -6.52 -1.68 -4.67
C LEU A 305 -7.11 -2.62 -3.61
N GLY A 306 -8.28 -3.21 -3.83
CA GLY A 306 -8.88 -4.14 -2.86
C GLY A 306 -8.04 -5.39 -2.67
N TRP A 307 -7.60 -6.02 -3.77
CA TRP A 307 -6.68 -7.14 -3.70
C TRP A 307 -5.33 -6.78 -3.09
N TYR A 308 -4.68 -5.70 -3.52
CA TYR A 308 -3.40 -5.28 -2.94
C TYR A 308 -3.52 -4.97 -1.43
N SER A 309 -4.72 -4.59 -0.97
CA SER A 309 -5.04 -4.31 0.44
C SER A 309 -5.55 -5.53 1.23
N PHE A 310 -5.55 -6.73 0.62
CA PHE A 310 -6.03 -7.99 1.23
C PHE A 310 -7.54 -8.03 1.56
N LEU A 311 -8.31 -7.15 0.91
CA LEU A 311 -9.76 -7.04 1.08
C LEU A 311 -10.53 -7.82 0.02
N ASP A 312 -9.91 -8.06 -1.13
CA ASP A 312 -10.47 -8.92 -2.18
C ASP A 312 -9.60 -10.17 -2.36
N ASP A 313 -10.22 -11.24 -2.85
CA ASP A 313 -9.50 -12.38 -3.42
C ASP A 313 -8.81 -11.98 -4.74
N GLN A 314 -7.90 -12.81 -5.26
CA GLN A 314 -7.15 -12.49 -6.49
C GLN A 314 -8.08 -12.03 -7.64
N PRO A 315 -7.82 -10.88 -8.29
CA PRO A 315 -8.60 -10.44 -9.43
C PRO A 315 -8.47 -11.50 -10.53
N GLY A 316 -9.59 -12.15 -10.89
CA GLY A 316 -9.64 -13.17 -11.94
C GLY A 316 -9.57 -14.63 -11.47
N GLN A 317 -9.60 -14.91 -10.16
CA GLN A 317 -9.94 -16.26 -9.67
C GLN A 317 -11.42 -16.32 -9.27
N PRO A 318 -12.21 -17.30 -9.76
CA PRO A 318 -13.58 -17.48 -9.29
C PRO A 318 -13.59 -17.74 -7.78
N SER A 319 -14.48 -17.05 -7.08
CA SER A 319 -14.66 -17.14 -5.63
C SER A 319 -14.77 -18.61 -5.18
N ARG A 320 -13.90 -19.02 -4.25
CA ARG A 320 -13.96 -20.35 -3.61
C ARG A 320 -15.19 -20.54 -2.72
N ASN A 321 -15.97 -19.49 -2.45
CA ASN A 321 -17.11 -19.53 -1.55
C ASN A 321 -18.46 -19.81 -2.23
N GLY A 322 -18.46 -20.21 -3.51
CA GLY A 322 -19.65 -20.68 -4.23
C GLY A 322 -19.77 -22.19 -4.28
N LYS A 323 -19.75 -22.89 -3.13
CA LYS A 323 -20.24 -24.27 -3.04
C LYS A 323 -21.22 -24.41 -1.88
N SER A 324 -22.45 -23.98 -2.12
CA SER A 324 -23.59 -24.66 -1.51
C SER A 324 -23.61 -26.08 -2.06
N ASN A 325 -23.23 -27.04 -1.22
CA ASN A 325 -23.40 -28.45 -1.50
C ASN A 325 -24.91 -28.72 -1.53
N PRO A 326 -25.53 -29.15 -2.66
CA PRO A 326 -26.90 -29.63 -2.59
C PRO A 326 -26.87 -30.95 -1.82
N GLN A 327 -27.56 -30.99 -0.68
CA GLN A 327 -27.92 -32.26 -0.03
C GLN A 327 -28.67 -33.14 -1.05
N PRO A 328 -28.36 -34.45 -1.13
CA PRO A 328 -29.14 -35.37 -1.95
C PRO A 328 -30.53 -35.51 -1.32
N THR A 329 -31.55 -34.98 -2.01
CA THR A 329 -32.94 -35.18 -1.63
C THR A 329 -33.31 -36.66 -1.80
N ALA A 330 -33.95 -37.17 -0.75
CA ALA A 330 -34.39 -38.54 -0.60
C ALA A 330 -35.28 -39.02 -1.77
N ALA A 331 -35.09 -40.28 -2.13
CA ALA A 331 -35.84 -41.03 -3.12
C ALA A 331 -37.36 -40.98 -2.87
N ARG A 332 -38.13 -40.83 -3.95
CA ARG A 332 -39.56 -41.16 -4.00
C ARG A 332 -39.77 -42.52 -4.68
N PRO A 333 -40.80 -43.28 -4.29
CA PRO A 333 -40.89 -44.71 -4.55
C PRO A 333 -41.44 -45.06 -5.94
N LYS A 334 -41.00 -46.22 -6.43
CA LYS A 334 -41.42 -46.87 -7.67
C LYS A 334 -42.92 -47.18 -7.64
N ALA A 335 -43.65 -46.72 -8.65
CA ALA A 335 -44.95 -47.28 -9.02
C ALA A 335 -44.73 -48.34 -10.11
N GLN A 336 -45.35 -49.49 -9.87
CA GLN A 336 -45.35 -50.70 -10.69
C GLN A 336 -46.02 -50.42 -12.04
N ASP A 337 -45.35 -50.82 -13.13
CA ASP A 337 -46.02 -51.04 -14.40
C ASP A 337 -46.14 -52.54 -14.64
N THR A 338 -47.37 -52.95 -14.91
CA THR A 338 -47.79 -54.31 -15.16
C THR A 338 -48.28 -54.38 -16.59
N ARG A 339 -47.59 -55.15 -17.45
CA ARG A 339 -48.17 -56.11 -18.42
C ARG A 339 -47.12 -56.58 -19.43
N ARG A 340 -46.61 -57.79 -19.13
CA ARG A 340 -46.50 -59.02 -19.92
C ARG A 340 -46.44 -59.02 -21.47
N PRO A 341 -45.88 -60.12 -22.04
CA PRO A 341 -44.99 -60.13 -23.20
C PRO A 341 -45.57 -60.85 -24.42
N ARG A 342 -44.83 -60.86 -25.54
CA ARG A 342 -44.52 -62.10 -26.30
C ARG A 342 -43.66 -61.86 -27.54
N ASN A 343 -42.65 -62.74 -27.70
CA ASN A 343 -42.18 -63.41 -28.94
C ASN A 343 -41.58 -62.51 -30.05
N GLN A 344 -40.54 -62.86 -30.80
CA GLN A 344 -39.96 -64.16 -31.18
C GLN A 344 -38.68 -63.91 -32.05
N LEU A 345 -37.82 -64.94 -32.16
CA LEU A 345 -36.91 -65.28 -33.31
C LEU A 345 -35.67 -64.37 -33.53
N VAL A 346 -34.42 -64.82 -33.27
CA VAL A 346 -33.53 -65.79 -33.98
C VAL A 346 -32.88 -65.24 -35.27
N ALA A 347 -31.53 -65.13 -35.23
CA ALA A 347 -30.49 -65.42 -36.26
C ALA A 347 -29.22 -64.59 -35.92
N ALA A 348 -28.04 -65.11 -35.58
CA ALA A 348 -27.10 -66.06 -36.23
C ALA A 348 -26.15 -65.41 -37.27
N GLY A 349 -24.82 -65.56 -37.03
CA GLY A 349 -23.70 -65.44 -37.98
C GLY A 349 -23.15 -64.01 -38.16
N GLY A 350 -21.85 -63.71 -38.20
CA GLY A 350 -20.64 -64.51 -38.39
C GLY A 350 -19.91 -64.12 -39.69
N GLN A 351 -18.63 -63.68 -39.56
CA GLN A 351 -17.60 -63.44 -40.61
C GLN A 351 -17.79 -62.16 -41.45
N LEU A 352 -16.77 -61.35 -41.78
CA LEU A 352 -15.33 -61.54 -42.00
C LEU A 352 -14.45 -60.60 -41.16
#